data_AF-X0T5Q3-F1
#
_entry.id   AF-X0T5Q3-F1
#
_cell.length_a   1.000
_cell.length_b   1.000
_cell.length_c   1.000
_cell.angle_alpha   90.00
_cell.angle_beta   90.00
_cell.angle_gamma   90.00
#
_symmetry.space_group_name_H-M   'P 1'
#
loop_
_entity.id
_entity.type
_entity.pdbx_description
1 polymer ?
#
loop_
_entity_poly.entity_id
_entity_poly.type
_entity_poly.pdbx_seq_one_letter_code
_entity_poly.pdbx_strand_id
1 'polypeptide(L)'
;MNVYTNNNSSFPSQVVSNEEKGTTEYGKQVAQAIEYEWFRQGRTNGNRYLTNWNNFHNLRLYARGEQSIQKYKDELSINGDLSYLNLDWKPVPILSKFVDIVVNGISQKAYDIKAYAQDPQSVKKRTDYASKLYEDMIAKDYIETVKQTLGIDLYQSPSIDVIPESKEELELKMQLSYKQSIEIAEEESINTVFAQNKYDLVRRRLNMDLTVLGIAAAKTNFNIAEGVKVDYVDPSYMVYSYTEDPNFEDIYYVGEVKSITIPELKKEFPNISEKELERIQNMPGNKSYITGWGQYDENTVQVLYFDYKTYHNQVFKIKQTD
;
A
#
# COMPACT_ATOMS: atom_id res chain seq x y z
N MET A 1 -38.87 7.33 5.94
CA MET A 1 -37.77 7.97 6.69
C MET A 1 -37.03 8.83 5.69
N ASN A 2 -37.18 10.16 5.75
CA ASN A 2 -36.43 11.04 4.84
C ASN A 2 -34.97 11.06 5.30
N VAL A 3 -34.12 10.39 4.53
CA VAL A 3 -32.68 10.38 4.74
C VAL A 3 -32.18 11.80 4.49
N TYR A 4 -31.59 12.41 5.52
CA TYR A 4 -30.94 13.70 5.41
C TYR A 4 -29.83 13.63 4.35
N THR A 5 -30.05 14.28 3.20
CA THR A 5 -28.99 14.60 2.25
C THR A 5 -28.16 15.70 2.86
N ASN A 6 -26.91 15.40 3.21
CA ASN A 6 -25.99 16.35 3.82
C ASN A 6 -25.67 17.45 2.79
N ASN A 7 -26.37 18.60 2.87
CA ASN A 7 -26.27 19.73 1.93
C ASN A 7 -24.87 20.38 1.87
N ASN A 8 -23.92 19.95 2.70
CA ASN A 8 -22.54 20.44 2.70
C ASN A 8 -21.53 19.44 2.10
N SER A 9 -21.94 18.22 1.76
CA SER A 9 -21.05 17.24 1.13
C SER A 9 -21.24 17.26 -0.37
N SER A 10 -20.15 17.44 -1.13
CA SER A 10 -20.17 17.31 -2.59
C SER A 10 -20.39 15.86 -3.03
N PHE A 11 -20.31 14.89 -2.12
CA PHE A 11 -20.44 13.46 -2.42
C PHE A 11 -21.91 13.04 -2.49
N PRO A 12 -22.26 12.13 -3.42
CA PRO A 12 -23.62 11.62 -3.52
C PRO A 12 -24.03 10.80 -2.29
N SER A 13 -25.33 10.73 -2.03
CA SER A 13 -25.85 9.96 -0.90
C SER A 13 -25.51 8.48 -1.06
N GLN A 14 -24.88 7.89 -0.05
CA GLN A 14 -24.58 6.47 -0.05
C GLN A 14 -25.83 5.60 0.22
N VAL A 15 -26.97 6.19 0.63
CA VAL A 15 -28.20 5.47 1.02
C VAL A 15 -29.10 5.13 -0.18
N VAL A 16 -28.60 5.35 -1.39
CA VAL A 16 -29.28 4.99 -2.64
C VAL A 16 -29.22 3.49 -2.90
N SER A 17 -30.10 3.00 -3.78
CA SER A 17 -30.22 1.58 -4.11
C SER A 17 -28.95 1.04 -4.79
N ASN A 18 -28.71 -0.26 -4.72
CA ASN A 18 -27.52 -0.88 -5.33
C ASN A 18 -27.50 -0.71 -6.86
N GLU A 19 -28.67 -0.68 -7.49
CA GLU A 19 -28.82 -0.44 -8.92
C GLU A 19 -28.34 0.96 -9.28
N GLU A 20 -28.72 1.98 -8.49
CA GLU A 20 -28.27 3.36 -8.67
C GLU A 20 -26.76 3.51 -8.42
N LYS A 21 -26.20 2.83 -7.40
CA LYS A 21 -24.75 2.82 -7.14
C LYS A 21 -23.93 2.23 -8.27
N GLY A 22 -24.49 1.25 -9.00
CA GLY A 22 -23.84 0.62 -10.14
C GLY A 22 -23.88 1.45 -11.42
N THR A 23 -24.62 2.57 -11.45
CA THR A 23 -24.73 3.41 -12.65
C THR A 23 -23.49 4.27 -12.87
N THR A 24 -23.18 4.54 -14.14
CA THR A 24 -22.13 5.49 -14.54
C THR A 24 -22.40 6.91 -14.03
N GLU A 25 -23.67 7.28 -13.85
CA GLU A 25 -24.05 8.60 -13.34
C GLU A 25 -23.64 8.80 -11.88
N TYR A 26 -23.84 7.79 -11.04
CA TYR A 26 -23.36 7.82 -9.66
C TYR A 26 -21.83 7.90 -9.60
N GLY A 27 -21.13 7.09 -10.41
CA GLY A 27 -19.68 7.16 -10.54
C GLY A 27 -19.18 8.55 -11.00
N LYS A 28 -19.89 9.18 -11.93
CA LYS A 28 -19.59 10.54 -12.39
C LYS A 28 -19.77 11.58 -11.28
N GLN A 29 -20.82 11.47 -10.47
CA GLN A 29 -21.04 12.36 -9.32
C GLN A 29 -19.93 12.21 -8.28
N VAL A 30 -19.48 10.98 -8.00
CA VAL A 30 -18.32 10.73 -7.12
C VAL A 30 -17.05 11.34 -7.70
N ALA A 31 -16.77 11.13 -8.99
CA ALA A 31 -15.60 11.69 -9.65
C ALA A 31 -15.59 13.23 -9.59
N GLN A 32 -16.73 13.88 -9.85
CA GLN A 32 -16.88 15.33 -9.74
C GLN A 32 -16.70 15.84 -8.30
N ALA A 33 -17.13 15.06 -7.30
CA ALA A 33 -16.92 15.39 -5.90
C ALA A 33 -15.43 15.37 -5.52
N ILE A 34 -14.71 14.33 -5.96
CA ILE A 34 -13.26 14.21 -5.76
C ILE A 34 -12.54 15.35 -6.49
N GLU A 35 -12.95 15.65 -7.73
CA GLU A 35 -12.41 16.76 -8.51
C GLU A 35 -12.57 18.09 -7.76
N TYR A 36 -13.76 18.32 -7.20
CA TYR A 36 -14.08 19.54 -6.46
C TYR A 36 -13.28 19.68 -5.16
N GLU A 37 -13.04 18.58 -4.44
CA GLU A 37 -12.25 18.59 -3.20
C GLU A 37 -10.76 18.85 -3.47
N TRP A 38 -10.21 18.18 -4.48
CA TRP A 38 -8.76 18.17 -4.70
C TRP A 38 -8.28 19.23 -5.67
N PHE A 39 -9.03 19.50 -6.74
CA PHE A 39 -8.55 20.29 -7.87
C PHE A 39 -9.13 21.72 -7.93
N ARG A 40 -10.14 22.02 -7.12
CA ARG A 40 -10.73 23.37 -7.08
C ARG A 40 -9.74 24.37 -6.49
N GLN A 41 -9.62 25.52 -7.14
CA GLN A 41 -8.84 26.64 -6.63
C GLN A 41 -9.60 27.35 -5.50
N GLY A 42 -9.03 27.36 -4.29
CA GLY A 42 -9.52 28.16 -3.18
C GLY A 42 -9.25 29.66 -3.39
N ARG A 43 -9.95 30.53 -2.66
CA ARG A 43 -9.79 31.99 -2.77
C ARG A 43 -8.44 32.53 -2.27
N THR A 44 -7.70 31.77 -1.47
CA THR A 44 -6.51 32.29 -0.75
C THR A 44 -5.29 31.35 -0.80
N ASN A 45 -5.50 30.05 -1.01
CA ASN A 45 -4.43 29.07 -1.23
C ASN A 45 -4.73 28.33 -2.54
N GLY A 46 -3.69 27.94 -3.26
CA GLY A 46 -3.81 27.21 -4.52
C GLY A 46 -4.60 25.89 -4.38
N ASN A 47 -4.72 25.19 -5.51
CA ASN A 47 -5.31 23.86 -5.58
C ASN A 47 -4.62 22.90 -4.56
N ARG A 48 -5.39 22.07 -3.84
CA ARG A 48 -4.89 21.15 -2.79
C ARG A 48 -3.89 20.15 -3.35
N TYR A 49 -4.18 19.61 -4.53
CA TYR A 49 -3.27 18.73 -5.27
C TYR A 49 -1.94 19.43 -5.56
N LEU A 50 -1.98 20.65 -6.10
CA LEU A 50 -0.76 21.42 -6.41
C LEU A 50 0.05 21.75 -5.15
N THR A 51 -0.64 22.08 -4.06
CA THR A 51 0.02 22.37 -2.77
C THR A 51 0.73 21.15 -2.22
N ASN A 52 0.08 19.98 -2.23
CA ASN A 52 0.70 18.72 -1.81
C ASN A 52 1.86 18.32 -2.72
N TRP A 53 1.69 18.45 -4.03
CA TRP A 53 2.73 18.18 -5.01
C TRP A 53 3.97 19.06 -4.76
N ASN A 54 3.79 20.37 -4.55
CA ASN A 54 4.87 21.30 -4.22
C ASN A 54 5.53 20.97 -2.88
N ASN A 55 4.77 20.58 -1.87
CA ASN A 55 5.31 20.19 -0.56
C ASN A 55 6.21 18.96 -0.69
N PHE A 56 5.76 17.91 -1.37
CA PHE A 56 6.57 16.71 -1.60
C PHE A 56 7.78 16.99 -2.48
N HIS A 57 7.63 17.83 -3.51
CA HIS A 57 8.76 18.27 -4.32
C HIS A 57 9.82 18.99 -3.48
N ASN A 58 9.39 19.90 -2.60
CA ASN A 58 10.28 20.61 -1.68
C ASN A 58 10.99 19.64 -0.73
N LEU A 59 10.28 18.71 -0.10
CA LEU A 59 10.89 17.70 0.78
C LEU A 59 11.96 16.87 0.05
N ARG A 60 11.73 16.52 -1.22
CA ARG A 60 12.73 15.86 -2.07
C ARG A 60 13.93 16.75 -2.38
N LEU A 61 13.76 18.06 -2.54
CA LEU A 61 14.87 19.00 -2.70
C LEU A 61 15.70 19.09 -1.41
N TYR A 62 15.05 19.16 -0.24
CA TYR A 62 15.71 19.13 1.06
C TYR A 62 16.51 17.84 1.28
N ALA A 63 15.92 16.68 0.96
CA ALA A 63 16.61 15.39 1.06
C ALA A 63 17.83 15.29 0.14
N ARG A 64 17.84 16.00 -0.99
CA ARG A 64 19.00 16.07 -1.91
C ARG A 64 19.99 17.18 -1.56
N GLY A 65 19.64 18.11 -0.68
CA GLY A 65 20.42 19.33 -0.44
C GLY A 65 20.32 20.36 -1.58
N GLU A 66 19.30 20.27 -2.43
CA GLU A 66 19.03 21.19 -3.56
C GLU A 66 17.96 22.24 -3.20
N GLN A 67 17.81 22.53 -1.91
CA GLN A 67 16.82 23.47 -1.39
C GLN A 67 17.03 24.90 -1.89
N SER A 68 15.93 25.66 -1.99
CA SER A 68 15.98 27.06 -2.40
C SER A 68 16.87 27.88 -1.45
N ILE A 69 17.85 28.54 -2.04
CA ILE A 69 18.81 29.40 -1.34
C ILE A 69 18.15 30.72 -0.88
N GLN A 70 17.02 31.07 -1.49
CA GLN A 70 16.35 32.36 -1.26
C GLN A 70 16.01 32.59 0.21
N LYS A 71 15.59 31.54 0.94
CA LYS A 71 15.30 31.61 2.38
C LYS A 71 16.49 32.16 3.17
N TYR A 72 17.70 31.67 2.91
CA TYR A 72 18.91 32.10 3.61
C TYR A 72 19.32 33.52 3.21
N LYS A 73 19.09 33.91 1.96
CA LYS A 73 19.35 35.28 1.47
C LYS A 73 18.41 36.30 2.12
N ASP A 74 17.14 35.94 2.30
CA ASP A 74 16.13 36.78 2.94
C ASP A 74 16.37 36.91 4.44
N GLU A 75 16.75 35.82 5.14
CA GLU A 75 17.09 35.84 6.57
C GLU A 75 18.28 36.77 6.88
N LEU A 76 19.25 36.86 5.97
CA LEU A 76 20.40 37.77 6.09
C LEU A 76 20.14 39.19 5.54
N SER A 77 18.91 39.49 5.08
CA SER A 77 18.50 40.81 4.57
C SER A 77 19.43 41.37 3.47
N ILE A 78 19.96 40.50 2.59
CA ILE A 78 20.89 40.85 1.50
C ILE A 78 20.13 41.42 0.29
N ASN A 79 18.93 41.98 0.50
CA ASN A 79 18.15 42.61 -0.56
C ASN A 79 18.72 44.01 -0.86
N GLY A 80 19.88 44.04 -1.52
CA GLY A 80 20.48 45.26 -2.08
C GLY A 80 21.98 45.46 -1.85
N ASP A 81 22.64 44.64 -1.02
CA ASP A 81 24.08 44.78 -0.74
C ASP A 81 24.91 43.83 -1.63
N LEU A 82 25.53 44.39 -2.67
CA LEU A 82 26.36 43.68 -3.66
C LEU A 82 27.63 43.04 -3.06
N SER A 83 27.94 43.34 -1.80
CA SER A 83 29.11 42.82 -1.08
C SER A 83 29.10 41.29 -0.90
N TYR A 84 27.91 40.66 -0.98
CA TYR A 84 27.71 39.23 -0.71
C TYR A 84 27.45 38.37 -1.96
N LEU A 85 27.60 38.97 -3.16
CA LEU A 85 27.44 38.27 -4.44
C LEU A 85 28.49 37.16 -4.65
N ASN A 86 29.63 37.26 -3.99
CA ASN A 86 30.77 36.34 -4.13
C ASN A 86 30.76 35.16 -3.14
N LEU A 87 29.75 35.05 -2.27
CA LEU A 87 29.62 33.88 -1.39
C LEU A 87 28.97 32.72 -2.15
N ASP A 88 29.53 31.52 -2.02
CA ASP A 88 28.86 30.30 -2.49
C ASP A 88 27.77 29.93 -1.47
N TRP A 89 26.53 30.10 -1.87
CA TRP A 89 25.35 29.85 -1.04
C TRP A 89 24.80 28.44 -1.18
N LYS A 90 25.48 27.56 -1.94
CA LYS A 90 25.04 26.17 -2.10
C LYS A 90 25.10 25.46 -0.75
N PRO A 91 23.98 24.89 -0.27
CA PRO A 91 23.98 24.14 0.96
C PRO A 91 24.80 22.86 0.79
N VAL A 92 25.59 22.51 1.81
CA VAL A 92 26.32 21.24 1.82
C VAL A 92 25.31 20.11 2.06
N PRO A 93 25.24 19.07 1.20
CA PRO A 93 24.26 18.00 1.29
C PRO A 93 24.63 17.00 2.40
N ILE A 94 24.43 17.43 3.65
CA ILE A 94 24.64 16.59 4.84
C ILE A 94 23.46 15.64 5.01
N LEU A 95 22.23 16.12 4.80
CA LEU A 95 21.00 15.35 5.00
C LEU A 95 20.91 14.13 4.08
N SER A 96 21.36 14.23 2.83
CA SER A 96 21.30 13.12 1.87
C SER A 96 22.00 11.87 2.40
N LYS A 97 23.15 12.03 3.08
CA LYS A 97 23.89 10.91 3.68
C LYS A 97 23.11 10.25 4.82
N PHE A 98 22.44 11.04 5.65
CA PHE A 98 21.63 10.50 6.76
C PHE A 98 20.39 9.77 6.23
N VAL A 99 19.75 10.31 5.19
CA VAL A 99 18.65 9.63 4.50
C VAL A 99 19.12 8.27 3.97
N ASP A 100 20.27 8.21 3.29
CA ASP A 100 20.82 6.95 2.78
C ASP A 100 21.12 5.93 3.88
N ILE A 101 21.67 6.37 5.03
CA ILE A 101 21.93 5.49 6.18
C ILE A 101 20.63 4.91 6.71
N VAL A 102 19.59 5.73 6.86
CA VAL A 102 18.27 5.28 7.36
C VAL A 102 17.61 4.32 6.38
N VAL A 103 17.58 4.66 5.08
CA VAL A 103 16.99 3.81 4.03
C VAL A 103 17.70 2.46 3.95
N ASN A 104 19.04 2.44 4.05
CA ASN A 104 19.81 1.21 4.08
C ASN A 104 19.53 0.39 5.35
N GLY A 105 19.45 1.05 6.51
CA GLY A 105 19.12 0.39 7.78
C GLY A 105 17.73 -0.26 7.79
N ILE A 106 16.73 0.39 7.19
CA ILE A 106 15.38 -0.17 7.05
C ILE A 106 15.37 -1.34 6.04
N SER A 107 16.06 -1.17 4.92
CA SER A 107 16.09 -2.18 3.85
C SER A 107 16.82 -3.46 4.26
N GLN A 108 17.83 -3.37 5.14
CA GLN A 108 18.55 -4.52 5.69
C GLN A 108 17.70 -5.36 6.66
N LYS A 109 16.69 -4.78 7.31
CA LYS A 109 15.75 -5.52 8.16
C LYS A 109 14.73 -6.24 7.28
N ALA A 110 15.13 -7.32 6.63
CA ALA A 110 14.18 -8.17 5.92
C ALA A 110 13.30 -8.90 6.93
N TYR A 111 11.98 -8.70 6.84
CA TYR A 111 11.01 -9.46 7.59
C TYR A 111 10.61 -10.67 6.77
N ASP A 112 10.68 -11.85 7.39
CA ASP A 112 10.20 -13.08 6.79
C ASP A 112 8.70 -13.24 7.04
N ILE A 113 7.97 -13.68 6.01
CA ILE A 113 6.52 -13.79 6.06
C ILE A 113 6.19 -15.13 6.70
N LYS A 114 5.41 -15.09 7.78
CA LYS A 114 4.95 -16.30 8.47
C LYS A 114 3.44 -16.39 8.39
N ALA A 115 2.94 -17.42 7.71
CA ALA A 115 1.51 -17.70 7.63
C ALA A 115 1.11 -18.65 8.77
N TYR A 116 0.00 -18.34 9.45
CA TYR A 116 -0.54 -19.18 10.52
C TYR A 116 -2.00 -19.49 10.25
N ALA A 117 -2.34 -20.79 10.21
CA ALA A 117 -3.71 -21.24 10.11
C ALA A 117 -4.43 -21.02 11.44
N GLN A 118 -5.54 -20.28 11.43
CA GLN A 118 -6.38 -20.00 12.60
C GLN A 118 -7.64 -20.87 12.68
N ASP A 119 -7.84 -21.79 11.74
CA ASP A 119 -9.05 -22.60 11.71
C ASP A 119 -9.03 -23.70 12.80
N PRO A 120 -10.19 -24.07 13.37
CA PRO A 120 -10.26 -25.05 14.47
C PRO A 120 -9.72 -26.44 14.12
N GLN A 121 -9.77 -26.86 12.85
CA GLN A 121 -9.28 -28.18 12.43
C GLN A 121 -7.75 -28.21 12.36
N SER A 122 -7.14 -27.15 11.85
CA SER A 122 -5.69 -26.99 11.82
C SER A 122 -5.11 -26.82 13.22
N VAL A 123 -5.78 -26.09 14.09
CA VAL A 123 -5.42 -26.02 15.52
C VAL A 123 -5.47 -27.41 16.14
N LYS A 124 -6.55 -28.18 15.90
CA LYS A 124 -6.67 -29.56 16.40
C LYS A 124 -5.55 -30.47 15.88
N LYS A 125 -5.21 -30.43 14.59
CA LYS A 125 -4.09 -31.20 14.02
C LYS A 125 -2.76 -30.86 14.68
N ARG A 126 -2.53 -29.58 14.99
CA ARG A 126 -1.34 -29.12 15.74
C ARG A 126 -1.34 -29.66 17.17
N THR A 127 -2.48 -29.63 17.85
CA THR A 127 -2.63 -30.20 19.20
C THR A 127 -2.43 -31.72 19.18
N ASP A 128 -3.05 -32.45 18.25
CA ASP A 128 -2.93 -33.91 18.13
C ASP A 128 -1.47 -34.32 17.84
N TYR A 129 -0.76 -33.56 17.01
CA TYR A 129 0.67 -33.79 16.77
C TYR A 129 1.53 -33.53 18.01
N ALA A 130 1.25 -32.43 18.74
CA ALA A 130 1.93 -32.13 20.01
C ALA A 130 1.67 -33.22 21.07
N SER A 131 0.44 -33.71 21.16
CA SER A 131 0.06 -34.80 22.07
C SER A 131 0.79 -36.10 21.75
N LYS A 132 0.91 -36.48 20.48
CA LYS A 132 1.66 -37.68 20.06
C LYS A 132 3.15 -37.57 20.40
N LEU A 133 3.77 -36.42 20.15
CA LEU A 133 5.19 -36.21 20.48
C LEU A 133 5.42 -36.22 22.00
N TYR A 134 4.46 -35.71 22.77
CA TYR A 134 4.49 -35.73 24.23
C TYR A 134 4.33 -37.15 24.79
N GLU A 135 3.43 -37.95 24.21
CA GLU A 135 3.28 -39.37 24.54
C GLU A 135 4.56 -40.16 24.24
N ASP A 136 5.17 -39.95 23.08
CA ASP A 136 6.45 -40.58 22.70
C ASP A 136 7.60 -40.14 23.63
N MET A 137 7.60 -38.90 24.12
CA MET A 137 8.59 -38.39 25.10
C MET A 137 8.46 -39.10 26.46
N ILE A 138 7.24 -39.27 26.98
CA ILE A 138 7.00 -39.98 28.25
C ILE A 138 7.31 -41.47 28.10
N ALA A 139 6.97 -42.05 26.94
CA ALA A 139 7.15 -43.46 26.69
C ALA A 139 8.57 -43.86 26.29
N LYS A 140 9.52 -42.91 26.15
CA LYS A 140 10.90 -43.14 25.68
C LYS A 140 11.59 -44.31 26.42
N ASP A 141 11.60 -44.29 27.75
CA ASP A 141 12.24 -45.34 28.58
C ASP A 141 11.55 -46.72 28.44
N TYR A 142 10.22 -46.72 28.26
CA TYR A 142 9.43 -47.94 28.08
C TYR A 142 9.60 -48.53 26.67
N ILE A 143 9.65 -47.67 25.65
CA ILE A 143 9.85 -48.08 24.26
C ILE A 143 11.27 -48.62 24.07
N GLU A 144 12.28 -48.01 24.71
CA GLU A 144 13.68 -48.47 24.61
C GLU A 144 13.90 -49.84 25.28
N THR A 145 13.27 -50.07 26.44
CA THR A 145 13.32 -51.38 27.12
C THR A 145 12.58 -52.47 26.34
N VAL A 146 11.43 -52.15 25.72
CA VAL A 146 10.69 -53.07 24.84
C VAL A 146 11.44 -53.36 23.54
N LYS A 147 12.12 -52.36 22.96
CA LYS A 147 12.96 -52.54 21.76
C LYS A 147 14.14 -53.48 22.04
N GLN A 148 14.78 -53.37 23.20
CA GLN A 148 15.88 -54.26 23.61
C GLN A 148 15.41 -55.71 23.87
N THR A 149 14.18 -55.91 24.35
CA THR A 149 13.67 -57.25 24.70
C THR A 149 12.95 -57.96 23.56
N LEU A 150 12.24 -57.23 22.69
CA LEU A 150 11.38 -57.81 21.65
C LEU A 150 11.83 -57.48 20.22
N GLY A 151 12.75 -56.52 20.02
CA GLY A 151 13.28 -56.17 18.70
C GLY A 151 12.29 -55.46 17.77
N ILE A 152 11.19 -54.92 18.30
CA ILE A 152 10.13 -54.22 17.53
C ILE A 152 10.20 -52.72 17.84
N ASP A 153 10.19 -51.87 16.81
CA ASP A 153 10.10 -50.41 16.96
C ASP A 153 8.63 -49.98 17.13
N LEU A 154 8.29 -49.41 18.29
CA LEU A 154 6.93 -48.98 18.66
C LEU A 154 6.71 -47.46 18.61
N TYR A 155 7.65 -46.71 18.04
CA TYR A 155 7.52 -45.26 17.91
C TYR A 155 6.32 -44.90 17.02
N GLN A 156 5.44 -44.02 17.52
CA GLN A 156 4.35 -43.48 16.69
C GLN A 156 4.83 -42.33 15.79
N SER A 157 5.93 -41.67 16.14
CA SER A 157 6.61 -40.67 15.32
C SER A 157 7.58 -41.30 14.28
N PRO A 158 7.75 -40.71 13.08
CA PRO A 158 8.54 -41.32 11.99
C PRO A 158 10.04 -41.47 12.25
N SER A 159 10.60 -40.92 13.33
CA SER A 159 12.05 -40.97 13.59
C SER A 159 12.43 -40.78 15.06
N ILE A 160 13.33 -41.67 15.53
CA ILE A 160 13.94 -41.72 16.87
C ILE A 160 14.77 -40.48 17.21
N ASP A 161 15.36 -39.80 16.21
CA ASP A 161 16.15 -38.58 16.39
C ASP A 161 15.31 -37.31 16.66
N VAL A 162 13.97 -37.43 16.74
CA VAL A 162 13.07 -36.29 16.79
C VAL A 162 12.42 -36.08 18.16
N ILE A 163 12.61 -36.99 19.12
CA ILE A 163 11.97 -36.91 20.44
C ILE A 163 12.75 -35.92 21.33
N PRO A 164 12.16 -34.76 21.68
CA PRO A 164 12.79 -33.77 22.55
C PRO A 164 13.03 -34.34 23.95
N GLU A 165 14.10 -33.92 24.62
CA GLU A 165 14.43 -34.43 25.96
C GLU A 165 13.70 -33.65 27.07
N SER A 166 13.17 -32.46 26.76
CA SER A 166 12.47 -31.60 27.71
C SER A 166 11.20 -30.98 27.13
N LYS A 167 10.27 -30.57 28.02
CA LYS A 167 9.05 -29.84 27.65
C LYS A 167 9.34 -28.51 26.94
N GLU A 168 10.41 -27.85 27.33
CA GLU A 168 10.85 -26.56 26.75
C GLU A 168 11.39 -26.76 25.33
N GLU A 169 12.13 -27.86 25.10
CA GLU A 169 12.61 -28.24 23.78
C GLU A 169 11.48 -28.70 22.86
N LEU A 170 10.47 -29.39 23.40
CA LEU A 170 9.24 -29.73 22.70
C LEU A 170 8.49 -28.48 22.22
N GLU A 171 8.31 -27.50 23.10
CA GLU A 171 7.63 -26.26 22.77
C GLU A 171 8.39 -25.45 21.72
N LEU A 172 9.72 -25.34 21.87
CA LEU A 172 10.61 -24.70 20.88
C LEU A 172 10.54 -25.41 19.52
N LYS A 173 10.56 -26.74 19.51
CA LYS A 173 10.52 -27.55 18.29
C LYS A 173 9.16 -27.47 17.60
N MET A 174 8.07 -27.40 18.36
CA MET A 174 6.73 -27.17 17.83
C MET A 174 6.60 -25.79 17.18
N GLN A 175 7.21 -24.76 17.76
CA GLN A 175 7.23 -23.42 17.18
C GLN A 175 8.11 -23.33 15.91
N LEU A 176 9.21 -24.09 15.84
CA LEU A 176 10.15 -24.03 14.72
C LEU A 176 9.83 -25.00 13.58
N SER A 177 9.31 -26.19 13.88
CA SER A 177 9.30 -27.32 12.94
C SER A 177 7.91 -27.74 12.48
N TYR A 178 6.86 -27.52 13.29
CA TYR A 178 5.51 -27.90 12.87
C TYR A 178 4.84 -26.76 12.11
N LYS A 179 5.18 -26.64 10.83
CA LYS A 179 4.39 -25.88 9.85
C LYS A 179 3.53 -26.83 9.05
N GLN A 180 2.25 -26.50 8.91
CA GLN A 180 1.36 -27.29 8.06
C GLN A 180 1.71 -27.07 6.58
N SER A 181 1.52 -28.09 5.75
CA SER A 181 1.78 -27.98 4.31
C SER A 181 1.01 -26.83 3.64
N ILE A 182 -0.17 -26.48 4.16
CA ILE A 182 -0.96 -25.33 3.71
C ILE A 182 -0.28 -23.99 4.05
N GLU A 183 0.31 -23.86 5.24
CA GLU A 183 1.02 -22.65 5.68
C GLU A 183 2.28 -22.45 4.83
N ILE A 184 3.02 -23.54 4.57
CA ILE A 184 4.22 -23.52 3.71
C ILE A 184 3.85 -23.15 2.27
N ALA A 185 2.76 -23.71 1.73
CA ALA A 185 2.31 -23.41 0.38
C ALA A 185 1.89 -21.95 0.21
N GLU A 186 1.22 -21.36 1.20
CA GLU A 186 0.86 -19.95 1.20
C GLU A 186 2.09 -19.03 1.29
N GLU A 187 3.04 -19.34 2.19
CA GLU A 187 4.31 -18.60 2.28
C GLU A 187 5.08 -18.64 0.94
N GLU A 188 5.19 -19.82 0.33
CA GLU A 188 5.89 -20.00 -0.95
C GLU A 188 5.17 -19.29 -2.10
N SER A 189 3.83 -19.32 -2.11
CA SER A 189 3.00 -18.60 -3.07
C SER A 189 3.24 -17.09 -2.99
N ILE A 190 3.21 -16.51 -1.79
CA ILE A 190 3.46 -15.08 -1.58
C ILE A 190 4.88 -14.72 -1.99
N ASN A 191 5.87 -15.52 -1.58
CA ASN A 191 7.27 -15.30 -1.95
C ASN A 191 7.49 -15.37 -3.46
N THR A 192 6.81 -16.29 -4.15
CA THR A 192 6.84 -16.39 -5.62
C THR A 192 6.25 -15.14 -6.28
N VAL A 193 5.11 -14.65 -5.80
CA VAL A 193 4.49 -13.42 -6.30
C VAL A 193 5.39 -12.21 -6.08
N PHE A 194 6.03 -12.09 -4.92
CA PHE A 194 6.97 -11.00 -4.63
C PHE A 194 8.25 -11.07 -5.47
N ALA A 195 8.76 -12.28 -5.72
CA ALA A 195 9.89 -12.49 -6.61
C ALA A 195 9.56 -12.09 -8.07
N GLN A 196 8.39 -12.51 -8.57
CA GLN A 196 7.94 -12.16 -9.92
C GLN A 196 7.79 -10.63 -10.09
N ASN A 197 7.28 -9.95 -9.07
CA ASN A 197 7.12 -8.50 -9.05
C ASN A 197 8.40 -7.71 -8.75
N LYS A 198 9.51 -8.39 -8.45
CA LYS A 198 10.77 -7.77 -7.99
C LYS A 198 10.51 -6.81 -6.83
N TYR A 199 9.74 -7.29 -5.85
CA TYR A 199 9.24 -6.48 -4.74
C TYR A 199 10.36 -5.77 -3.96
N ASP A 200 11.58 -6.31 -3.90
CA ASP A 200 12.72 -5.65 -3.27
C ASP A 200 13.03 -4.26 -3.85
N LEU A 201 12.82 -4.07 -5.16
CA LEU A 201 13.01 -2.77 -5.81
C LEU A 201 11.89 -1.80 -5.44
N VAL A 202 10.65 -2.29 -5.41
CA VAL A 202 9.48 -1.50 -4.98
C VAL A 202 9.64 -1.10 -3.53
N ARG A 203 9.98 -2.04 -2.65
CA ARG A 203 10.24 -1.83 -1.23
C ARG A 203 11.33 -0.80 -0.98
N ARG A 204 12.43 -0.81 -1.75
CA ARG A 204 13.48 0.21 -1.63
C ARG A 204 12.95 1.61 -1.92
N ARG A 205 12.07 1.76 -2.92
CA ARG A 205 11.41 3.04 -3.24
C ARG A 205 10.44 3.45 -2.14
N LEU A 206 9.64 2.52 -1.62
CA LEU A 206 8.73 2.78 -0.49
C LEU A 206 9.50 3.26 0.74
N ASN A 207 10.61 2.60 1.10
CA ASN A 207 11.45 3.00 2.23
C ASN A 207 12.05 4.40 2.04
N MET A 208 12.44 4.75 0.81
CA MET A 208 12.93 6.08 0.48
C MET A 208 11.86 7.14 0.67
N ASP A 209 10.65 6.91 0.16
CA ASP A 209 9.54 7.85 0.34
C ASP A 209 9.06 7.94 1.79
N LEU A 210 9.02 6.84 2.54
CA LEU A 210 8.73 6.89 3.99
C LEU A 210 9.74 7.77 4.74
N THR A 211 11.01 7.72 4.35
CA THR A 211 12.07 8.52 5.00
C THR A 211 12.02 10.00 4.60
N VAL A 212 11.67 10.30 3.34
CA VAL A 212 11.71 11.67 2.78
C VAL A 212 10.37 12.39 2.88
N LEU A 213 9.27 11.71 2.52
CA LEU A 213 7.92 12.27 2.43
C LEU A 213 7.07 11.93 3.66
N GLY A 214 7.42 10.88 4.40
CA GLY A 214 6.64 10.40 5.55
C GLY A 214 5.43 9.54 5.16
N ILE A 215 5.20 9.34 3.87
CA ILE A 215 4.11 8.52 3.31
C ILE A 215 4.67 7.72 2.14
N ALA A 216 4.19 6.49 1.97
CA ALA A 216 4.50 5.68 0.80
C ALA A 216 3.27 4.84 0.42
N ALA A 217 3.15 4.52 -0.86
CA ALA A 217 2.04 3.72 -1.36
C ALA A 217 2.47 2.72 -2.41
N ALA A 218 1.86 1.54 -2.34
CA ALA A 218 1.96 0.52 -3.36
C ALA A 218 0.54 0.13 -3.78
N LYS A 219 0.36 -0.12 -5.07
CA LYS A 219 -0.89 -0.58 -5.64
C LYS A 219 -0.76 -2.03 -6.06
N THR A 220 -1.67 -2.86 -5.57
CA THR A 220 -1.80 -4.23 -6.05
C THR A 220 -2.86 -4.24 -7.15
N ASN A 221 -2.49 -4.66 -8.34
CA ASN A 221 -3.39 -4.81 -9.48
C ASN A 221 -3.49 -6.28 -9.87
N PHE A 222 -4.62 -6.67 -10.45
CA PHE A 222 -4.84 -8.01 -10.96
C PHE A 222 -5.23 -7.95 -12.43
N ASN A 223 -4.47 -8.67 -13.26
CA ASN A 223 -4.79 -8.85 -14.67
C ASN A 223 -4.77 -10.35 -15.00
N ILE A 224 -5.72 -10.81 -15.83
CA ILE A 224 -5.82 -12.21 -16.27
C ILE A 224 -4.53 -12.67 -16.95
N ALA A 225 -3.85 -11.76 -17.68
CA ALA A 225 -2.63 -12.08 -18.42
C ALA A 225 -1.36 -12.06 -17.56
N GLU A 226 -1.27 -11.16 -16.57
CA GLU A 226 -0.03 -10.90 -15.81
C GLU A 226 -0.10 -11.40 -14.36
N GLY A 227 -1.28 -11.80 -13.88
CA GLY A 227 -1.53 -12.19 -12.50
C GLY A 227 -1.60 -11.01 -11.54
N VAL A 228 -1.13 -11.22 -10.31
CA VAL A 228 -1.05 -10.20 -9.26
C VAL A 228 0.21 -9.37 -9.47
N LYS A 229 0.04 -8.07 -9.69
CA LYS A 229 1.13 -7.12 -9.88
C LYS A 229 1.21 -6.13 -8.72
N VAL A 230 2.41 -5.88 -8.22
CA VAL A 230 2.65 -4.88 -7.17
C VAL A 230 3.42 -3.71 -7.79
N ASP A 231 2.72 -2.60 -8.01
CA ASP A 231 3.28 -1.40 -8.61
C ASP A 231 3.52 -0.33 -7.54
N TYR A 232 4.62 0.40 -7.68
CA TYR A 232 4.92 1.58 -6.87
C TYR A 232 4.05 2.77 -7.31
N VAL A 233 3.46 3.48 -6.35
CA VAL A 233 2.70 4.70 -6.59
C VAL A 233 3.41 5.87 -5.90
N ASP A 234 3.70 6.93 -6.65
CA ASP A 234 4.28 8.14 -6.07
C ASP A 234 3.21 8.86 -5.23
N PRO A 235 3.45 9.11 -3.92
CA PRO A 235 2.49 9.80 -3.07
C PRO A 235 2.07 11.19 -3.56
N SER A 236 2.89 11.84 -4.40
CA SER A 236 2.56 13.14 -5.01
C SER A 236 1.45 13.07 -6.05
N TYR A 237 1.15 11.89 -6.58
CA TYR A 237 0.06 11.64 -7.52
C TYR A 237 -1.18 11.05 -6.85
N MET A 238 -1.13 10.82 -5.54
CA MET A 238 -2.24 10.26 -4.79
C MET A 238 -3.28 11.31 -4.41
N VAL A 239 -4.52 10.85 -4.41
CA VAL A 239 -5.71 11.61 -4.05
C VAL A 239 -6.46 10.76 -3.03
N TYR A 240 -6.70 11.25 -1.83
CA TYR A 240 -7.29 10.46 -0.75
C TYR A 240 -8.22 11.30 0.13
N SER A 241 -9.17 10.66 0.78
CA SER A 241 -9.99 11.35 1.78
C SER A 241 -9.18 11.70 3.02
N TYR A 242 -9.58 12.76 3.73
CA TYR A 242 -8.99 13.06 5.05
C TYR A 242 -9.00 11.82 5.96
N THR A 243 -7.85 11.56 6.59
CA THR A 243 -7.60 10.45 7.53
C THR A 243 -6.95 11.02 8.79
N GLU A 244 -7.28 10.44 9.93
CA GLU A 244 -6.52 10.62 11.18
C GLU A 244 -5.65 9.39 11.49
N ASP A 245 -5.91 8.26 10.82
CA ASP A 245 -5.18 7.01 11.00
C ASP A 245 -3.88 7.00 10.16
N PRO A 246 -2.70 6.76 10.77
CA PRO A 246 -1.44 6.62 10.03
C PRO A 246 -1.44 5.47 9.01
N ASN A 247 -2.31 4.46 9.16
CA ASN A 247 -2.46 3.33 8.25
C ASN A 247 -3.56 3.54 7.20
N PHE A 248 -4.24 4.70 7.19
CA PHE A 248 -5.29 5.03 6.22
C PHE A 248 -6.47 4.03 6.21
N GLU A 249 -6.82 3.43 7.35
CA GLU A 249 -7.94 2.46 7.43
C GLU A 249 -9.33 3.11 7.34
N ASP A 250 -9.42 4.40 7.69
CA ASP A 250 -10.64 5.20 7.77
C ASP A 250 -11.03 5.86 6.44
N ILE A 251 -10.21 5.72 5.38
CA ILE A 251 -10.45 6.39 4.11
C ILE A 251 -11.70 5.84 3.40
N TYR A 252 -12.48 6.75 2.81
CA TYR A 252 -13.67 6.41 2.03
C TYR A 252 -13.46 6.50 0.52
N TYR A 253 -12.37 7.15 0.08
CA TYR A 253 -11.86 7.03 -1.29
C TYR A 253 -10.34 7.13 -1.34
N VAL A 254 -9.78 6.47 -2.34
CA VAL A 254 -8.38 6.60 -2.72
C VAL A 254 -8.27 6.61 -4.24
N GLY A 255 -7.39 7.41 -4.77
CA GLY A 255 -7.16 7.53 -6.20
C GLY A 255 -5.74 7.94 -6.53
N GLU A 256 -5.42 7.82 -7.80
CA GLU A 256 -4.11 8.05 -8.38
C GLU A 256 -4.28 8.78 -9.71
N VAL A 257 -3.59 9.91 -9.86
CA VAL A 257 -3.53 10.67 -11.10
C VAL A 257 -2.37 10.14 -11.93
N LYS A 258 -2.65 9.54 -13.09
CA LYS A 258 -1.62 9.10 -14.04
C LYS A 258 -1.70 9.89 -15.33
N SER A 259 -0.55 10.27 -15.85
CA SER A 259 -0.41 10.68 -17.24
C SER A 259 -0.24 9.42 -18.09
N ILE A 260 -1.22 9.13 -18.95
CA ILE A 260 -1.19 8.01 -19.89
C ILE A 260 -1.25 8.52 -21.31
N THR A 261 -0.75 7.74 -22.26
CA THR A 261 -0.86 8.09 -23.69
C THR A 261 -2.24 7.73 -24.25
N ILE A 262 -2.69 8.43 -25.30
CA ILE A 262 -3.97 8.12 -25.98
C ILE A 262 -4.06 6.63 -26.42
N PRO A 263 -3.00 6.00 -26.98
CA PRO A 263 -3.04 4.58 -27.32
C PRO A 263 -3.22 3.66 -26.10
N GLU A 264 -2.60 3.99 -24.97
CA GLU A 264 -2.76 3.22 -23.72
C GLU A 264 -4.18 3.36 -23.15
N LEU A 265 -4.75 4.57 -23.20
CA LEU A 265 -6.14 4.81 -22.80
C LEU A 265 -7.11 3.93 -23.61
N LYS A 266 -6.91 3.83 -24.93
CA LYS A 266 -7.74 2.97 -25.80
C LYS A 266 -7.54 1.48 -25.52
N LYS A 267 -6.34 1.07 -25.11
CA LYS A 267 -6.06 -0.32 -24.71
C LYS A 267 -6.78 -0.68 -23.40
N GLU A 268 -6.80 0.23 -22.43
CA GLU A 268 -7.48 0.00 -21.15
C GLU A 268 -9.01 0.10 -21.27
N PHE A 269 -9.51 1.06 -22.07
CA PHE A 269 -10.93 1.31 -22.25
C PHE A 269 -11.35 1.15 -23.72
N PRO A 270 -11.57 -0.09 -24.18
CA PRO A 270 -11.88 -0.36 -25.58
C PRO A 270 -13.20 0.27 -26.05
N ASN A 271 -14.12 0.54 -25.13
CA ASN A 271 -15.46 1.07 -25.41
C ASN A 271 -15.50 2.58 -25.70
N ILE A 272 -14.39 3.32 -25.51
CA ILE A 272 -14.35 4.76 -25.81
C ILE A 272 -14.39 4.97 -27.32
N SER A 273 -15.28 5.84 -27.80
CA SER A 273 -15.41 6.12 -29.23
C SER A 273 -14.24 6.97 -29.76
N GLU A 274 -13.92 6.84 -31.05
CA GLU A 274 -12.86 7.66 -31.69
C GLU A 274 -13.14 9.16 -31.58
N LYS A 275 -14.43 9.55 -31.69
CA LYS A 275 -14.85 10.95 -31.50
C LYS A 275 -14.60 11.47 -30.09
N GLU A 276 -14.73 10.62 -29.06
CA GLU A 276 -14.39 10.99 -27.69
C GLU A 276 -12.89 11.07 -27.48
N LEU A 277 -12.10 10.18 -28.10
CA LEU A 277 -10.64 10.27 -28.07
C LEU A 277 -10.15 11.57 -28.73
N GLU A 278 -10.70 11.93 -29.90
CA GLU A 278 -10.40 13.22 -30.55
C GLU A 278 -10.82 14.40 -29.68
N ARG A 279 -11.97 14.31 -28.98
CA ARG A 279 -12.40 15.37 -28.06
C ARG A 279 -11.43 15.53 -26.88
N ILE A 280 -10.95 14.42 -26.33
CA ILE A 280 -9.98 14.39 -25.22
C ILE A 280 -8.64 14.98 -25.68
N GLN A 281 -8.16 14.58 -26.86
CA GLN A 281 -6.92 15.10 -27.45
C GLN A 281 -6.99 16.62 -27.68
N ASN A 282 -8.13 17.11 -28.17
CA ASN A 282 -8.35 18.53 -28.46
C ASN A 282 -8.70 19.36 -27.21
N MET A 283 -8.78 18.76 -26.01
CA MET A 283 -9.22 19.45 -24.80
C MET A 283 -8.13 20.43 -24.32
N PRO A 284 -8.43 21.73 -24.15
CA PRO A 284 -7.43 22.75 -23.83
C PRO A 284 -6.85 22.64 -22.40
N GLY A 285 -7.44 21.79 -21.54
CA GLY A 285 -6.97 21.49 -20.19
C GLY A 285 -5.67 20.68 -20.13
N ASN A 286 -5.20 20.16 -21.27
CA ASN A 286 -3.95 19.39 -21.38
C ASN A 286 -2.68 20.23 -21.15
N LYS A 287 -2.82 21.54 -20.87
CA LYS A 287 -1.75 22.51 -21.05
C LYS A 287 -1.10 23.08 -19.78
N SER A 288 -1.68 22.96 -18.56
CA SER A 288 -1.15 23.87 -17.51
C SER A 288 -1.24 23.58 -16.01
N TYR A 289 -1.98 22.59 -15.48
CA TYR A 289 -2.27 22.64 -14.02
C TYR A 289 -1.74 21.51 -13.12
N ILE A 290 -1.29 20.37 -13.65
CA ILE A 290 -1.01 19.19 -12.82
C ILE A 290 0.42 18.65 -13.00
N THR A 291 1.00 18.79 -14.19
CA THR A 291 2.40 18.44 -14.44
C THR A 291 3.22 19.72 -14.49
N GLY A 292 4.12 19.90 -13.52
CA GLY A 292 5.15 20.93 -13.58
C GLY A 292 5.85 20.94 -14.95
N TRP A 293 6.27 22.12 -15.38
CA TRP A 293 6.98 22.41 -16.62
C TRP A 293 8.07 21.35 -16.91
N GLY A 294 7.80 20.37 -17.78
CA GLY A 294 8.81 19.37 -18.14
C GLY A 294 8.36 18.19 -19.01
N GLN A 295 7.08 17.83 -19.05
CA GLN A 295 6.58 16.73 -19.87
C GLN A 295 5.23 17.06 -20.52
N TYR A 296 5.20 18.12 -21.33
CA TYR A 296 4.07 18.36 -22.22
C TYR A 296 4.25 17.52 -23.48
N ASP A 297 3.45 16.48 -23.64
CA ASP A 297 3.25 15.77 -24.90
C ASP A 297 1.77 15.87 -25.26
N GLU A 298 1.48 16.34 -26.48
CA GLU A 298 0.12 16.49 -27.02
C GLU A 298 -0.65 15.16 -27.03
N ASN A 299 0.06 14.04 -26.96
CA ASN A 299 -0.49 12.69 -26.93
C ASN A 299 -0.70 12.12 -25.52
N THR A 300 -0.37 12.88 -24.47
CA THR A 300 -0.59 12.46 -23.09
C THR A 300 -1.87 13.07 -22.53
N VAL A 301 -2.57 12.30 -21.71
CA VAL A 301 -3.80 12.67 -21.03
C VAL A 301 -3.67 12.29 -19.56
N GLN A 302 -4.13 13.16 -18.68
CA GLN A 302 -4.16 12.87 -17.25
C GLN A 302 -5.48 12.21 -16.88
N VAL A 303 -5.40 11.04 -16.27
CA VAL A 303 -6.53 10.22 -15.86
C VAL A 303 -6.46 9.99 -14.36
N LEU A 304 -7.57 10.24 -13.68
CA LEU A 304 -7.75 9.90 -12.28
C LEU A 304 -8.37 8.51 -12.17
N TYR A 305 -7.60 7.55 -11.69
CA TYR A 305 -8.12 6.25 -11.25
C TYR A 305 -8.55 6.41 -9.79
N PHE A 306 -9.75 6.00 -9.41
CA PHE A 306 -10.20 6.09 -8.03
C PHE A 306 -11.04 4.88 -7.65
N ASP A 307 -10.94 4.51 -6.38
CA ASP A 307 -11.76 3.53 -5.71
C ASP A 307 -12.60 4.23 -4.64
N TYR A 308 -13.89 3.94 -4.62
CA TYR A 308 -14.86 4.54 -3.69
C TYR A 308 -15.51 3.47 -2.83
N LYS A 309 -15.31 3.54 -1.52
CA LYS A 309 -15.86 2.57 -0.56
C LYS A 309 -17.32 2.87 -0.31
N THR A 310 -18.20 1.92 -0.65
CA THR A 310 -19.63 1.99 -0.36
C THR A 310 -20.12 0.72 0.33
N TYR A 311 -21.25 0.82 1.02
CA TYR A 311 -21.93 -0.35 1.56
C TYR A 311 -22.91 -0.93 0.53
N HIS A 312 -22.92 -2.27 0.44
CA HIS A 312 -23.81 -3.01 -0.44
C HIS A 312 -25.16 -3.35 0.23
N ASN A 313 -25.19 -3.71 1.52
CA ASN A 313 -26.43 -4.07 2.22
C ASN A 313 -26.52 -3.39 3.60
N GLN A 314 -27.58 -2.62 3.83
CA GLN A 314 -27.99 -2.18 5.18
C GLN A 314 -29.16 -3.04 5.65
N VAL A 315 -28.88 -4.05 6.49
CA VAL A 315 -29.93 -4.82 7.15
C VAL A 315 -30.21 -4.20 8.52
N PHE A 316 -31.22 -3.34 8.59
CA PHE A 316 -31.73 -2.86 9.88
C PHE A 316 -32.59 -3.95 10.51
N LYS A 317 -32.08 -4.62 11.55
CA LYS A 317 -32.92 -5.45 12.41
C LYS A 317 -33.72 -4.54 13.32
N ILE A 318 -34.96 -4.24 12.94
CA ILE A 318 -35.91 -3.56 13.82
C ILE A 318 -36.32 -4.58 14.89
N LYS A 319 -35.88 -4.38 16.14
CA LYS A 319 -36.49 -5.09 17.28
C LYS A 319 -37.88 -4.50 17.48
N GLN A 320 -38.91 -5.27 17.14
CA GLN A 320 -40.25 -5.02 17.66
C GLN A 320 -40.25 -5.48 19.12
N THR A 321 -40.54 -4.56 20.03
CA THR A 321 -40.88 -4.86 21.42
C THR A 321 -42.40 -4.85 21.47
N ASP A 322 -43.02 -6.00 21.75
CA ASP A 322 -44.48 -6.10 21.99
C ASP A 322 -44.89 -5.39 23.28
#